data_AF-A0A1H3YW66-F1
#
_entry.id   AF-A0A1H3YW66-F1
#
_cell.length_a   1.000
_cell.length_b   1.000
_cell.length_c   1.000
_cell.angle_alpha   90.00
_cell.angle_beta   90.00
_cell.angle_gamma   90.00
#
_symmetry.space_group_name_H-M   'P 1'
#
loop_
_entity.id
_entity.type
_entity.pdbx_description
1 polymer ?
#
loop_
_entity_poly.entity_id
_entity_poly.type
_entity_poly.pdbx_seq_one_letter_code
_entity_poly.pdbx_strand_id
1 'polypeptide(L)' 'MKLTKEIGISLGFLAGTTFGSGIAFLFRFQAYEVMASVALFGIAGAIAGLCVQQFIFNK' A
#
# COMPACT_ATOMS: atom_id res chain seq x y z
N MET A 1 -16.80 -14.10 4.40
CA MET A 1 -15.48 -14.04 3.71
C MET A 1 -15.20 -12.70 2.98
N LYS A 2 -16.03 -11.65 3.10
CA LYS A 2 -15.72 -10.31 2.54
C LYS A 2 -14.83 -9.44 3.43
N LEU A 3 -15.07 -9.50 4.75
CA LEU A 3 -14.38 -8.66 5.73
C LEU A 3 -12.86 -8.84 5.68
N THR A 4 -12.38 -10.10 5.65
CA THR A 4 -10.95 -10.37 5.50
C THR A 4 -10.44 -9.71 4.21
N LYS A 5 -11.14 -9.89 3.09
CA LYS A 5 -10.73 -9.36 1.79
C LYS A 5 -10.48 -7.85 1.80
N GLU A 6 -11.41 -7.12 2.40
CA GLU A 6 -11.31 -5.67 2.57
C GLU A 6 -10.20 -5.28 3.55
N ILE A 7 -9.97 -6.05 4.62
CA ILE A 7 -8.85 -5.85 5.55
C ILE A 7 -7.51 -6.00 4.83
N GLY A 8 -7.34 -7.00 3.96
CA GLY A 8 -6.10 -7.21 3.21
C GLY A 8 -5.77 -6.04 2.26
N ILE A 9 -6.77 -5.57 1.50
CA ILE A 9 -6.63 -4.39 0.63
C ILE A 9 -6.32 -3.14 1.45
N SER A 10 -7.07 -2.88 2.51
CA SER A 10 -6.93 -1.66 3.32
C SER A 10 -5.61 -1.63 4.10
N LEU A 11 -5.18 -2.75 4.68
CA LEU A 11 -3.84 -2.84 5.30
C LEU A 11 -2.73 -2.67 4.27
N GLY A 12 -2.86 -3.31 3.11
CA GLY A 12 -1.89 -3.17 2.02
C GLY A 12 -1.78 -1.73 1.53
N PHE A 13 -2.92 -1.06 1.33
CA PHE A 13 -2.96 0.35 0.94
C PHE A 13 -2.37 1.27 2.02
N LEU A 14 -2.71 1.05 3.29
CA LEU A 14 -2.17 1.81 4.42
C LEU A 14 -0.65 1.65 4.54
N ALA A 15 -0.14 0.42 4.44
CA ALA A 15 1.28 0.14 4.48
C ALA A 15 2.01 0.74 3.28
N GLY A 16 1.43 0.63 2.07
CA GLY A 16 1.97 1.21 0.84
C GLY A 16 2.06 2.73 0.89
N THR A 17 1.00 3.41 1.32
CA THR A 17 0.98 4.88 1.44
C THR A 17 1.94 5.39 2.52
N THR A 18 2.06 4.67 3.66
CA THR A 18 3.04 4.96 4.72
C THR A 18 4.47 4.80 4.24
N PHE A 19 4.74 3.74 3.47
CA PHE A 19 6.06 3.50 2.89
C PHE A 19 6.42 4.54 1.84
N GLY A 20 5.48 4.88 0.94
CA GLY A 20 5.67 5.91 -0.08
C GLY A 20 5.97 7.29 0.52
N SER A 21 5.23 7.70 1.56
CA SER A 21 5.50 8.96 2.26
C SER A 21 6.82 8.94 3.01
N GLY A 22 7.21 7.80 3.58
CA GLY A 22 8.51 7.61 4.21
C GLY A 22 9.67 7.75 3.22
N ILE A 23 9.59 7.14 2.04
CA ILE A 23 10.58 7.32 0.97
C ILE A 23 10.65 8.80 0.57
N ALA A 24 9.49 9.42 0.32
CA ALA A 24 9.46 10.81 -0.11
C ALA A 24 10.04 11.78 0.93
N PHE A 25 9.85 11.48 2.21
CA PHE A 25 10.48 12.19 3.31
C PHE A 25 12.00 12.05 3.30
N LEU A 26 12.54 10.84 3.10
CA LEU A 26 14.00 10.59 3.05
C LEU A 26 14.68 11.32 1.90
N PHE A 27 14.03 11.39 0.73
CA PHE A 27 14.55 12.08 -0.45
C PHE A 27 14.24 13.59 -0.47
N ARG A 28 13.55 14.11 0.56
CA ARG A 28 13.11 15.52 0.67
C ARG A 28 12.33 15.99 -0.57
N PHE A 29 11.50 15.10 -1.13
CA PHE A 29 10.69 15.40 -2.30
C PHE A 29 9.67 16.51 -2.01
N GLN A 30 9.35 17.28 -3.05
CA GLN A 30 8.35 18.34 -2.96
C GLN A 30 6.93 17.76 -3.00
N ALA A 31 5.92 18.55 -2.62
CA ALA A 31 4.54 18.08 -2.45
C ALA A 31 3.99 17.25 -3.62
N TYR A 32 4.32 17.61 -4.87
CA TYR A 32 3.84 16.88 -6.05
C TYR A 32 4.47 15.48 -6.19
N GLU A 33 5.78 15.38 -5.95
CA GLU A 33 6.52 14.13 -6.00
C GLU A 33 6.17 13.21 -4.82
N VAL A 34 5.91 13.80 -3.64
CA VAL A 34 5.38 13.07 -2.48
C VAL A 34 4.03 12.46 -2.83
N MET A 35 3.09 13.23 -3.40
CA MET A 35 1.78 12.70 -3.79
C MET A 35 1.90 11.58 -4.82
N ALA A 36 2.78 11.71 -5.82
CA ALA A 36 3.01 10.68 -6.82
C ALA A 36 3.59 9.40 -6.20
N SER A 37 4.58 9.51 -5.33
CA SER A 37 5.17 8.34 -4.65
C SER A 37 4.18 7.63 -3.73
N VAL A 38 3.39 8.37 -2.94
CA VAL A 38 2.36 7.82 -2.05
C VAL A 38 1.27 7.12 -2.86
N ALA A 39 0.85 7.69 -3.99
CA ALA A 39 -0.15 7.07 -4.86
C ALA A 39 0.36 5.76 -5.50
N LEU A 40 1.57 5.78 -6.04
CA LEU A 40 2.19 4.60 -6.67
C LEU A 40 2.40 3.48 -5.65
N PHE A 41 3.00 3.78 -4.51
CA PHE A 41 3.22 2.79 -3.45
C PHE A 41 1.91 2.36 -2.77
N GLY A 42 0.91 3.24 -2.67
CA GLY A 42 -0.41 2.89 -2.16
C GLY A 42 -1.13 1.87 -3.04
N ILE A 43 -1.13 2.07 -4.36
CA ILE A 43 -1.71 1.11 -5.33
C ILE A 43 -0.94 -0.20 -5.30
N ALA A 44 0.40 -0.15 -5.34
CA ALA A 44 1.24 -1.34 -5.26
C ALA A 44 1.01 -2.11 -3.95
N GLY A 45 0.89 -1.40 -2.83
CA GLY A 45 0.61 -1.95 -1.51
C GLY A 45 -0.77 -2.61 -1.43
N ALA A 46 -1.79 -2.00 -2.02
CA ALA A 46 -3.14 -2.59 -2.08
C ALA A 46 -3.16 -3.91 -2.87
N ILE A 47 -2.45 -3.96 -4.00
CA ILE A 47 -2.30 -5.18 -4.82
C ILE A 47 -1.50 -6.25 -4.05
N ALA A 48 -0.42 -5.85 -3.37
CA ALA A 48 0.36 -6.76 -2.54
C ALA A 48 -0.46 -7.32 -1.36
N GLY A 49 -1.28 -6.49 -0.71
CA GLY A 49 -2.19 -6.89 0.37
C GLY A 49 -3.24 -7.91 -0.09
N LEU A 50 -3.77 -7.72 -1.30
CA LEU A 50 -4.64 -8.73 -1.95
C LEU A 50 -3.90 -10.04 -2.22
N CYS A 51 -2.68 -9.96 -2.75
CA CYS A 51 -1.89 -11.13 -3.11
C CYS A 51 -1.48 -11.94 -1.87
N VAL A 52 -0.98 -11.28 -0.82
CA VAL A 52 -0.61 -11.88 0.47
C VAL A 52 -1.82 -12.56 1.10
N GLN A 53 -2.97 -11.90 1.05
CA GLN A 53 -4.18 -12.49 1.56
C GLN A 53 -4.65 -13.70 0.75
N GLN A 54 -4.65 -13.63 -0.58
CA GLN A 54 -4.95 -14.78 -1.42
C GLN A 54 -4.01 -15.94 -1.10
N PHE A 55 -2.73 -15.66 -0.88
CA PHE A 55 -1.74 -16.66 -0.49
C PHE A 55 -2.02 -17.27 0.89
N ILE A 56 -2.44 -16.46 1.87
CA ILE A 56 -2.79 -16.91 3.23
C ILE A 56 -4.11 -17.70 3.27
N PHE A 57 -5.10 -17.31 2.46
CA PHE A 57 -6.43 -17.92 2.47
C PHE A 57 -6.58 -19.11 1.50
N ASN A 58 -5.67 -19.25 0.53
CA ASN A 58 -5.62 -20.37 -0.42
C ASN A 58 -4.69 -21.51 0.08
N LYS A 59 -4.53 -21.63 1.40
CA LYS A 59 -3.76 -22.65 2.08
C LYS A 59 -4.67 -23.40 3.03
#